data_AF-Q9NRZ7-F1
#
_entry.id   AF-Q9NRZ7-F1
#
_cell.length_a   1.000
_cell.length_b   1.000
_cell.length_c   1.000
_cell.angle_alpha   90.00
_cell.angle_beta   90.00
_cell.angle_gamma   90.00
#
_symmetry.space_group_name_H-M   'P 1'
#
loop_
_entity.id
_entity.type
_entity.pdbx_description
1 polymer ?
#
loop_
_entity_poly.entity_id
_entity_poly.type
_entity_poly.pdbx_seq_one_letter_code
_entity_poly.pdbx_strand_id
1 'polypeptide(L)'
;MGLLAFLKTQFVLHLLVGFVFVVSGLVINFVQLCTLALWPVSKQLYRRLNCRLAYSLWSQLVMLLEWWSCTECTLFTDQATVERFGKEHAVIILNHNFEIDFLCGWTMCERFGVLGSSKVLAKKELLYVPLIGWTWYFLEIVFCKRKWEEDRDTVVEGLRRLSDYPEYMWFLLYCEGTRFTETKHRVSMEVAAAKGLPVLKYHLLPRTKGFTTAVKCLRGTVAAVYDVTLNFRGNKNPSLLGILYGKKYEADMCVRRFPLEDIPLDEKEAAQWLHKLYQEKDALQEIYNQKGMFPGEQFKPARRPWTLLNFLSWATILLSPLFSFVLGVFASGSPLLILTFLGFVGAASFGVRRLIGVTEIEKGSSYGNQEFKKKE
;
A
#
# COMPACT_ATOMS: atom_id res chain seq x y z
N MET A 1 -9.64 20.79 22.60
CA MET A 1 -8.74 20.31 21.52
C MET A 1 -7.51 21.20 21.52
N GLY A 2 -6.29 20.67 21.54
CA GLY A 2 -5.08 21.50 21.49
C GLY A 2 -4.91 22.20 20.14
N LEU A 3 -4.16 23.31 20.10
CA LEU A 3 -3.97 24.13 18.89
C LEU A 3 -3.52 23.28 17.69
N LEU A 4 -2.55 22.37 17.87
CA LEU A 4 -2.07 21.51 16.80
C LEU A 4 -3.15 20.55 16.27
N ALA A 5 -3.99 20.01 17.14
CA ALA A 5 -5.09 19.14 16.73
C ALA A 5 -6.15 19.92 15.95
N PHE A 6 -6.45 21.17 16.36
CA PHE A 6 -7.34 22.06 15.60
C PHE A 6 -6.76 22.44 14.23
N LEU A 7 -5.45 22.72 14.14
CA LEU A 7 -4.79 22.99 12.87
C LEU A 7 -4.94 21.81 11.90
N LYS A 8 -4.77 20.57 12.38
CA LYS A 8 -4.95 19.36 11.56
C LYS A 8 -6.36 19.17 11.01
N THR A 9 -7.38 19.85 11.53
CA THR A 9 -8.74 19.80 10.97
C THR A 9 -9.01 20.90 9.94
N GLN A 10 -8.08 21.82 9.72
CA GLN A 10 -8.27 22.92 8.79
C GLN A 10 -8.13 22.45 7.34
N PHE A 11 -9.19 22.67 6.56
CA PHE A 11 -9.23 22.32 5.15
C PHE A 11 -8.10 22.98 4.35
N VAL A 12 -7.71 24.22 4.70
CA VAL A 12 -6.58 24.90 4.06
C VAL A 12 -5.28 24.10 4.21
N LEU A 13 -5.00 23.50 5.38
CA LEU A 13 -3.81 22.67 5.54
C LEU A 13 -3.90 21.38 4.72
N HIS A 14 -5.09 20.80 4.59
CA HIS A 14 -5.31 19.63 3.72
C HIS A 14 -5.04 19.95 2.26
N LEU A 15 -5.44 21.15 1.80
CA LEU A 15 -5.13 21.64 0.46
C LEU A 15 -3.62 21.82 0.26
N LEU A 16 -2.90 22.37 1.23
CA LEU A 16 -1.45 22.53 1.14
C LEU A 16 -0.73 21.18 1.12
N VAL A 17 -1.12 20.22 1.96
CA VAL A 17 -0.59 18.85 1.94
C VAL A 17 -0.87 18.18 0.60
N GLY A 18 -2.10 18.28 0.10
CA GLY A 18 -2.50 17.75 -1.20
C GLY A 18 -1.72 18.38 -2.35
N PHE A 19 -1.51 19.69 -2.31
CA PHE A 19 -0.70 20.43 -3.29
C PHE A 19 0.75 19.93 -3.30
N VAL A 20 1.39 19.83 -2.13
CA VAL A 20 2.77 19.32 -2.02
C VAL A 20 2.86 17.91 -2.60
N PHE A 21 1.94 17.02 -2.25
CA PHE A 21 1.93 15.65 -2.77
C PHE A 21 1.74 15.60 -4.29
N VAL A 22 0.78 16.36 -4.83
CA VAL A 22 0.48 16.35 -6.27
C VAL A 22 1.63 16.93 -7.08
N VAL A 23 2.13 18.11 -6.71
CA VAL A 23 3.15 18.81 -7.49
C VAL A 23 4.50 18.09 -7.39
N SER A 24 4.90 17.63 -6.19
CA SER A 24 6.11 16.80 -6.07
C SER A 24 5.98 15.49 -6.84
N GLY A 25 4.81 14.84 -6.82
CA GLY A 25 4.55 13.64 -7.61
C GLY A 25 4.69 13.88 -9.11
N LEU A 26 4.17 14.99 -9.64
CA LEU A 26 4.31 15.35 -11.06
C LEU A 26 5.79 15.57 -11.43
N VAL A 27 6.54 16.29 -10.61
CA VAL A 27 7.99 16.48 -10.80
C VAL A 27 8.73 15.14 -10.77
N ILE A 28 8.42 14.29 -9.79
CA ILE A 28 9.02 12.95 -9.65
C ILE A 28 8.72 12.12 -10.89
N ASN A 29 7.48 12.03 -11.36
CA ASN A 29 7.14 11.23 -12.54
C ASN A 29 7.78 11.77 -13.82
N PHE A 30 7.93 13.10 -13.94
CA PHE A 30 8.70 13.68 -15.05
C PHE A 30 10.15 13.22 -15.02
N VAL A 31 10.81 13.25 -13.85
CA VAL A 31 12.18 12.73 -13.71
C VAL A 31 12.23 11.23 -14.00
N GLN A 32 11.26 10.44 -13.54
CA GLN A 32 11.17 9.01 -13.85
C GLN A 32 11.05 8.76 -15.36
N LEU A 33 10.27 9.57 -16.08
CA LEU A 33 10.20 9.51 -17.53
C LEU A 33 11.58 9.74 -18.17
N CYS A 34 12.34 10.74 -17.68
CA CYS A 34 13.71 10.96 -18.13
C CYS A 34 14.65 9.78 -17.83
N THR A 35 14.40 9.00 -16.77
CA THR A 35 15.23 7.82 -16.47
C THR A 35 15.13 6.71 -17.51
N LEU A 36 14.10 6.70 -18.39
CA LEU A 36 13.99 5.69 -19.46
C LEU A 36 15.21 5.65 -20.38
N ALA A 37 15.91 6.78 -20.56
CA ALA A 37 17.16 6.83 -21.32
C ALA A 37 18.29 5.97 -20.71
N LEU A 38 18.20 5.67 -19.41
CA LEU A 38 19.15 4.81 -18.70
C LEU A 38 18.86 3.33 -18.88
N TRP A 39 17.64 2.94 -19.27
CA TRP A 39 17.27 1.54 -19.41
C TRP A 39 18.19 0.73 -20.35
N PRO A 40 18.51 1.19 -21.58
CA PRO A 40 19.43 0.48 -22.46
C PRO A 40 20.89 0.56 -22.01
N VAL A 41 21.26 1.55 -21.20
CA VAL A 41 22.65 1.78 -20.75
C VAL A 41 22.97 0.97 -19.48
N SER A 42 22.08 1.04 -18.49
CA SER A 42 22.20 0.33 -17.23
C SER A 42 20.82 0.18 -16.57
N LYS A 43 20.20 -0.96 -16.78
CA LYS A 43 18.98 -1.41 -16.08
C LYS A 43 19.10 -1.29 -14.56
N GLN A 44 20.28 -1.56 -14.02
CA GLN A 44 20.51 -1.53 -12.56
C GLN A 44 20.55 -0.10 -12.02
N LEU A 45 21.16 0.84 -12.76
CA LEU A 45 21.12 2.26 -12.40
C LEU A 45 19.69 2.81 -12.50
N TYR A 46 18.97 2.47 -13.58
CA TYR A 46 17.55 2.81 -13.74
C TYR A 46 16.73 2.40 -12.51
N ARG A 47 16.89 1.15 -12.05
CA ARG A 47 16.17 0.60 -10.89
C ARG A 47 16.50 1.32 -9.60
N ARG A 48 17.78 1.54 -9.32
CA ARG A 48 18.23 2.23 -8.09
C ARG A 48 17.65 3.64 -8.03
N LEU A 49 17.72 4.40 -9.13
CA LEU A 49 17.17 5.76 -9.19
C LEU A 49 15.65 5.75 -9.00
N ASN A 50 14.93 4.86 -9.69
CA ASN A 50 13.48 4.76 -9.53
C ASN A 50 13.05 4.34 -8.13
N CYS A 51 13.84 3.52 -7.41
CA CYS A 51 13.59 3.24 -5.99
C CYS A 51 13.66 4.52 -5.14
N ARG A 52 14.64 5.40 -5.38
CA ARG A 52 14.77 6.67 -4.63
C ARG A 52 13.68 7.68 -4.98
N LEU A 53 13.32 7.77 -6.26
CA LEU A 53 12.23 8.61 -6.74
C LEU A 53 10.89 8.18 -6.14
N ALA A 54 10.60 6.87 -6.18
CA ALA A 54 9.41 6.31 -5.57
C ALA A 54 9.40 6.49 -4.05
N TYR A 55 10.54 6.28 -3.37
CA TYR A 55 10.67 6.56 -1.94
C TYR A 55 10.27 8.00 -1.60
N SER A 56 10.74 8.99 -2.37
CA SER A 56 10.42 10.40 -2.13
C SER A 56 8.91 10.70 -2.25
N LEU A 57 8.17 9.95 -3.07
CA LEU A 57 6.72 10.07 -3.17
C LEU A 57 5.99 9.31 -2.04
N TRP A 58 6.31 8.02 -1.84
CA TRP A 58 5.64 7.16 -0.85
C TRP A 58 5.87 7.63 0.58
N SER A 59 7.06 8.14 0.88
CA SER A 59 7.42 8.64 2.22
C SER A 59 6.53 9.79 2.67
N GLN A 60 5.92 10.56 1.76
CA GLN A 60 4.97 11.61 2.13
C GLN A 60 3.66 11.03 2.70
N LEU A 61 3.17 9.90 2.16
CA LEU A 61 2.01 9.21 2.70
C LEU A 61 2.36 8.53 4.03
N VAL A 62 3.54 7.91 4.14
CA VAL A 62 4.02 7.35 5.41
C VAL A 62 4.18 8.45 6.47
N MET A 63 4.64 9.64 6.08
CA MET A 63 4.71 10.80 6.97
C MET A 63 3.34 11.19 7.53
N LEU A 64 2.28 11.11 6.71
CA LEU A 64 0.93 11.35 7.18
C LEU A 64 0.50 10.34 8.26
N LEU A 65 0.82 9.06 8.08
CA LEU A 65 0.51 8.04 9.09
C LEU A 65 1.32 8.29 10.37
N GLU A 66 2.65 8.34 10.27
CA GLU A 66 3.55 8.31 11.42
C GLU A 66 3.63 9.64 12.17
N TRP A 67 3.77 10.75 11.45
CA TRP A 67 4.07 12.06 12.05
C TRP A 67 2.82 12.93 12.14
N TRP A 68 2.01 12.97 11.09
CA TRP A 68 0.81 13.81 11.07
C TRP A 68 -0.30 13.26 11.96
N SER A 69 -0.73 12.02 11.76
CA SER A 69 -1.78 11.41 12.61
C SER A 69 -1.22 10.81 13.91
N CYS A 70 0.10 10.67 14.02
CA CYS A 70 0.78 10.01 15.13
C CYS A 70 0.33 8.56 15.36
N THR A 71 -0.17 7.90 14.31
CA THR A 71 -0.61 6.50 14.36
C THR A 71 0.56 5.62 14.79
N GLU A 72 0.27 4.66 15.67
CA GLU A 72 1.24 3.69 16.17
C GLU A 72 1.08 2.37 15.42
N CYS A 73 2.21 1.71 15.17
CA CYS A 73 2.25 0.37 14.60
C CYS A 73 3.10 -0.50 15.50
N THR A 74 2.51 -1.58 16.03
CA THR A 74 3.15 -2.58 16.88
C THR A 74 3.24 -3.90 16.10
N LEU A 75 4.40 -4.54 16.13
CA LEU A 75 4.62 -5.86 15.58
C LEU A 75 4.55 -6.90 16.69
N PHE A 76 3.95 -8.05 16.40
CA PHE A 76 3.89 -9.22 17.28
C PHE A 76 4.56 -10.38 16.56
N THR A 77 5.75 -10.77 17.01
CA THR A 77 6.58 -11.79 16.36
C THR A 77 7.67 -12.26 17.33
N ASP A 78 8.68 -12.99 16.84
CA ASP A 78 9.88 -13.36 17.58
C ASP A 78 11.09 -12.50 17.17
N GLN A 79 12.07 -12.35 18.07
CA GLN A 79 13.28 -11.55 17.84
C GLN A 79 14.09 -12.02 16.60
N ALA A 80 14.17 -13.33 16.33
CA ALA A 80 14.93 -13.86 15.19
C ALA A 80 14.29 -13.47 13.85
N THR A 81 12.97 -13.37 13.80
CA THR A 81 12.22 -12.80 12.67
C THR A 81 12.52 -11.30 12.50
N VAL A 82 12.53 -10.52 13.59
CA VAL A 82 12.82 -9.07 13.54
C VAL A 82 14.21 -8.79 12.95
N GLU A 83 15.21 -9.58 13.30
CA GLU A 83 16.59 -9.40 12.86
C GLU A 83 16.81 -9.55 11.35
N ARG A 84 15.85 -10.19 10.65
CA ARG A 84 15.87 -10.41 9.20
C ARG A 84 15.15 -9.32 8.40
N PHE A 85 14.30 -8.51 9.03
CA PHE A 85 13.55 -7.49 8.31
C PHE A 85 14.47 -6.51 7.57
N GLY A 86 14.13 -6.23 6.29
CA GLY A 86 14.87 -5.31 5.42
C GLY A 86 16.21 -5.85 4.89
N LYS A 87 16.59 -7.08 5.25
CA LYS A 87 17.89 -7.70 4.88
C LYS A 87 17.77 -8.88 3.92
N GLU A 88 16.57 -9.12 3.39
CA GLU A 88 16.30 -10.18 2.42
C GLU A 88 15.18 -9.77 1.47
N HIS A 89 15.20 -10.33 0.26
CA HIS A 89 14.05 -10.28 -0.63
C HIS A 89 12.96 -11.19 -0.07
N ALA A 90 11.72 -10.71 -0.03
CA ALA A 90 10.63 -11.43 0.60
C ALA A 90 9.31 -11.21 -0.13
N VAL A 91 8.42 -12.20 -0.06
CA VAL A 91 7.00 -12.01 -0.36
C VAL A 91 6.27 -11.75 0.95
N ILE A 92 5.44 -10.71 1.02
CA ILE A 92 4.70 -10.36 2.23
C ILE A 92 3.21 -10.56 1.92
N ILE A 93 2.57 -11.48 2.63
CA ILE A 93 1.12 -11.72 2.54
C ILE A 93 0.43 -10.90 3.62
N LEU A 94 -0.51 -10.05 3.22
CA LEU A 94 -1.32 -9.25 4.15
C LEU A 94 -2.80 -9.59 3.99
N ASN A 95 -3.55 -9.56 5.10
CA ASN A 95 -5.01 -9.51 5.04
C ASN A 95 -5.48 -8.12 4.56
N HIS A 96 -6.63 -8.07 3.91
CA HIS A 96 -7.13 -6.86 3.26
C HIS A 96 -8.47 -6.38 3.84
N ASN A 97 -8.48 -5.93 5.09
CA ASN A 97 -9.71 -5.61 5.81
C ASN A 97 -9.97 -4.10 5.92
N PHE A 98 -8.94 -3.25 5.86
CA PHE A 98 -9.07 -1.83 6.15
C PHE A 98 -8.59 -0.93 5.01
N GLU A 99 -9.06 0.31 5.01
CA GLU A 99 -8.70 1.28 3.97
C GLU A 99 -7.18 1.52 3.93
N ILE A 100 -6.54 1.60 5.10
CA ILE A 100 -5.13 1.99 5.24
C ILE A 100 -4.17 0.81 5.43
N ASP A 101 -4.57 -0.43 5.14
CA ASP A 101 -3.69 -1.61 5.25
C ASP A 101 -2.37 -1.42 4.52
N PHE A 102 -2.47 -0.93 3.27
CA PHE A 102 -1.33 -0.66 2.41
C PHE A 102 -0.38 0.36 3.04
N LEU A 103 -0.91 1.35 3.74
CA LEU A 103 -0.12 2.41 4.35
C LEU A 103 0.59 1.92 5.61
N CYS A 104 -0.04 1.00 6.35
CA CYS A 104 0.60 0.34 7.48
C CYS A 104 1.72 -0.60 6.98
N GLY A 105 1.48 -1.36 5.90
CA GLY A 105 2.53 -2.14 5.22
C GLY A 105 3.70 -1.28 4.74
N TRP A 106 3.43 -0.14 4.10
CA TRP A 106 4.45 0.83 3.70
C TRP A 106 5.19 1.46 4.87
N THR A 107 4.53 1.63 6.01
CA THR A 107 5.20 2.09 7.23
C THR A 107 6.22 1.07 7.72
N MET A 108 5.93 -0.23 7.62
CA MET A 108 6.93 -1.26 7.89
C MET A 108 8.07 -1.22 6.87
N CYS A 109 7.75 -1.07 5.57
CA CYS A 109 8.77 -0.91 4.54
C CYS A 109 9.69 0.30 4.81
N GLU A 110 9.14 1.42 5.30
CA GLU A 110 9.93 2.61 5.69
C GLU A 110 10.90 2.28 6.81
N ARG A 111 10.39 1.71 7.90
CA ARG A 111 11.17 1.43 9.11
C ARG A 111 12.32 0.47 8.85
N PHE A 112 12.17 -0.43 7.87
CA PHE A 112 13.20 -1.40 7.48
C PHE A 112 13.91 -1.07 6.16
N GLY A 113 13.78 0.15 5.64
CA GLY A 113 14.63 0.65 4.54
C GLY A 113 14.31 0.13 3.14
N VAL A 114 13.12 -0.44 2.93
CA VAL A 114 12.70 -1.07 1.66
C VAL A 114 11.45 -0.42 1.05
N LEU A 115 11.04 0.78 1.51
CA LEU A 115 9.87 1.49 0.97
C LEU A 115 9.98 1.75 -0.53
N GLY A 116 11.13 2.25 -1.01
CA GLY A 116 11.36 2.55 -2.42
C GLY A 116 11.44 1.31 -3.31
N SER A 117 11.92 0.19 -2.76
CA SER A 117 12.03 -1.09 -3.46
C SER A 117 10.80 -1.98 -3.30
N SER A 118 9.82 -1.59 -2.48
CA SER A 118 8.59 -2.36 -2.30
C SER A 118 7.80 -2.51 -3.61
N LYS A 119 7.24 -3.71 -3.82
CA LYS A 119 6.44 -4.07 -4.99
C LYS A 119 5.07 -4.56 -4.57
N VAL A 120 4.15 -4.60 -5.51
CA VAL A 120 2.82 -5.16 -5.31
C VAL A 120 2.35 -5.82 -6.60
N LEU A 121 1.49 -6.82 -6.50
CA LEU A 121 0.69 -7.28 -7.64
C LEU A 121 -0.55 -6.37 -7.76
N ALA A 122 -0.51 -5.40 -8.67
CA ALA A 122 -1.51 -4.33 -8.76
C ALA A 122 -2.68 -4.67 -9.71
N LYS A 123 -3.85 -4.13 -9.41
CA LYS A 123 -5.00 -4.14 -10.34
C LYS A 123 -4.71 -3.22 -11.55
N LYS A 124 -4.98 -3.67 -12.79
CA LYS A 124 -4.66 -2.94 -14.03
C LYS A 124 -5.22 -1.52 -14.06
N GLU A 125 -6.42 -1.32 -13.55
CA GLU A 125 -7.07 -0.02 -13.50
C GLU A 125 -6.29 1.00 -12.64
N LEU A 126 -5.44 0.54 -11.71
CA LEU A 126 -4.59 1.42 -10.91
C LEU A 126 -3.43 2.02 -11.72
N LEU A 127 -3.07 1.45 -12.88
CA LEU A 127 -2.08 2.05 -13.80
C LEU A 127 -2.48 3.48 -14.22
N TYR A 128 -3.79 3.73 -14.32
CA TYR A 128 -4.35 5.01 -14.76
C TYR A 128 -4.55 6.01 -13.62
N VAL A 129 -4.21 5.66 -12.38
CA VAL A 129 -4.24 6.60 -11.27
C VAL A 129 -3.02 7.50 -11.37
N PRO A 130 -3.18 8.82 -11.59
CA PRO A 130 -2.04 9.73 -11.70
C PRO A 130 -1.16 9.64 -10.47
N LEU A 131 0.14 9.84 -10.66
CA LEU A 131 1.17 9.76 -9.61
C LEU A 131 1.43 8.34 -9.13
N ILE A 132 0.39 7.64 -8.69
CA ILE A 132 0.51 6.31 -8.08
C ILE A 132 0.82 5.26 -9.15
N GLY A 133 -0.07 5.12 -10.13
CA GLY A 133 0.06 4.12 -11.20
C GLY A 133 1.28 4.33 -12.07
N TRP A 134 1.64 5.59 -12.33
CA TRP A 134 2.81 5.95 -13.13
C TRP A 134 4.10 5.60 -12.40
N THR A 135 4.21 5.92 -11.11
CA THR A 135 5.37 5.51 -10.30
C THR A 135 5.50 3.98 -10.27
N TRP A 136 4.38 3.27 -10.14
CA TRP A 136 4.37 1.81 -10.21
C TRP A 136 4.82 1.25 -11.56
N TYR A 137 4.41 1.87 -12.67
CA TYR A 137 4.92 1.51 -14.00
C TYR A 137 6.45 1.59 -14.05
N PHE A 138 7.03 2.71 -13.62
CA PHE A 138 8.49 2.88 -13.61
C PHE A 138 9.21 1.97 -12.61
N LEU A 139 8.52 1.50 -11.57
CA LEU A 139 9.01 0.48 -10.64
C LEU A 139 8.90 -0.96 -11.17
N GLU A 140 8.52 -1.18 -12.43
CA GLU A 140 8.32 -2.52 -13.01
C GLU A 140 7.29 -3.35 -12.22
N ILE A 141 6.29 -2.70 -11.59
CA ILE A 141 5.19 -3.40 -10.92
C ILE A 141 4.31 -4.11 -11.93
N VAL A 142 3.85 -5.30 -11.55
CA VAL A 142 2.99 -6.15 -12.38
C VAL A 142 1.54 -5.72 -12.21
N PHE A 143 0.88 -5.41 -13.32
CA PHE A 143 -0.53 -5.00 -13.38
C PHE A 143 -1.40 -6.14 -13.96
N CYS A 144 -2.41 -6.57 -13.21
CA CYS A 144 -3.30 -7.67 -13.59
C CYS A 144 -4.74 -7.19 -13.86
N LYS A 145 -5.33 -7.69 -14.94
CA LYS A 145 -6.77 -7.55 -15.25
C LYS A 145 -7.64 -8.39 -14.31
N ARG A 146 -7.02 -9.32 -13.57
CA ARG A 146 -7.63 -10.31 -12.68
C ARG A 146 -8.39 -11.40 -13.43
N LYS A 147 -7.86 -11.76 -14.60
CA LYS A 147 -8.29 -12.89 -15.45
C LYS A 147 -7.03 -13.65 -15.85
N TRP A 148 -6.88 -14.86 -15.32
CA TRP A 148 -5.60 -15.59 -15.38
C TRP A 148 -5.14 -15.85 -16.80
N GLU A 149 -6.06 -16.22 -17.68
CA GLU A 149 -5.81 -16.53 -19.09
C GLU A 149 -5.23 -15.32 -19.85
N GLU A 150 -5.63 -14.10 -19.46
CA GLU A 150 -5.12 -12.85 -20.05
C GLU A 150 -3.86 -12.32 -19.36
N ASP A 151 -3.66 -12.65 -18.07
CA ASP A 151 -2.61 -12.09 -17.23
C ASP A 151 -1.35 -12.98 -17.14
N ARG A 152 -1.48 -14.28 -17.41
CA ARG A 152 -0.45 -15.30 -17.13
C ARG A 152 0.95 -14.90 -17.58
N ASP A 153 1.11 -14.55 -18.84
CA ASP A 153 2.44 -14.27 -19.41
C ASP A 153 3.01 -12.97 -18.87
N THR A 154 2.18 -11.93 -18.75
CA THR A 154 2.58 -10.64 -18.15
C THR A 154 3.02 -10.82 -16.69
N VAL A 155 2.30 -11.64 -15.92
CA VAL A 155 2.63 -11.92 -14.51
C VAL A 155 3.92 -12.71 -14.39
N VAL A 156 4.06 -13.80 -15.17
CA VAL A 156 5.26 -14.65 -15.13
C VAL A 156 6.50 -13.88 -15.58
N GLU A 157 6.43 -13.16 -16.69
CA GLU A 157 7.56 -12.38 -17.20
C GLU A 157 7.92 -11.23 -16.25
N GLY A 158 6.90 -10.51 -15.76
CA GLY A 158 7.09 -9.40 -14.81
C GLY A 158 7.75 -9.85 -13.52
N LEU A 159 7.33 -10.97 -12.93
CA LEU A 159 7.92 -11.52 -11.71
C LEU A 159 9.36 -12.03 -11.96
N ARG A 160 9.58 -12.77 -13.05
CA ARG A 160 10.92 -13.27 -13.40
C ARG A 160 11.92 -12.14 -13.65
N ARG A 161 11.46 -11.01 -14.19
CA ARG A 161 12.30 -9.82 -14.40
C ARG A 161 12.85 -9.25 -13.09
N LEU A 162 12.25 -9.55 -11.94
CA LEU A 162 12.70 -9.08 -10.62
C LEU A 162 13.80 -9.97 -10.01
N SER A 163 14.24 -11.03 -10.68
CA SER A 163 15.24 -11.96 -10.13
C SER A 163 16.62 -11.32 -9.90
N ASP A 164 16.95 -10.28 -10.66
CA ASP A 164 18.20 -9.51 -10.62
C ASP A 164 17.98 -8.11 -10.02
N TYR A 165 17.01 -7.93 -9.10
CA TYR A 165 16.73 -6.63 -8.51
C TYR A 165 17.87 -6.18 -7.57
N PRO A 166 18.38 -4.95 -7.69
CA PRO A 166 19.65 -4.55 -7.04
C PRO A 166 19.53 -4.12 -5.57
N GLU A 167 18.32 -4.08 -5.03
CA GLU A 167 18.01 -3.69 -3.65
C GLU A 167 17.05 -4.73 -3.04
N TYR A 168 17.18 -5.01 -1.74
CA TYR A 168 16.25 -5.92 -1.06
C TYR A 168 14.80 -5.45 -1.28
N MET A 169 13.96 -6.38 -1.70
CA MET A 169 12.61 -6.09 -2.21
C MET A 169 11.57 -6.85 -1.40
N TRP A 170 10.54 -6.13 -0.96
CA TRP A 170 9.35 -6.73 -0.37
C TRP A 170 8.20 -6.71 -1.38
N PHE A 171 7.78 -7.90 -1.83
CA PHE A 171 6.67 -8.10 -2.75
C PHE A 171 5.37 -8.28 -1.97
N LEU A 172 4.59 -7.21 -1.85
CA LEU A 172 3.36 -7.16 -1.06
C LEU A 172 2.21 -7.81 -1.84
N LEU A 173 1.50 -8.74 -1.21
CA LEU A 173 0.41 -9.49 -1.82
C LEU A 173 -0.80 -9.56 -0.89
N TYR A 174 -1.94 -9.13 -1.40
CA TYR A 174 -3.24 -9.29 -0.76
C TYR A 174 -3.98 -10.45 -1.44
N CYS A 175 -3.81 -11.67 -0.94
CA CYS A 175 -4.33 -12.88 -1.60
C CYS A 175 -5.86 -12.94 -1.67
N GLU A 176 -6.57 -12.16 -0.84
CA GLU A 176 -8.03 -12.00 -0.92
C GLU A 176 -8.49 -11.32 -2.23
N GLY A 177 -7.60 -10.53 -2.85
CA GLY A 177 -7.83 -9.87 -4.14
C GLY A 177 -8.80 -8.68 -4.12
N THR A 178 -9.42 -8.41 -2.98
CA THR A 178 -10.27 -7.24 -2.73
C THR A 178 -10.43 -7.02 -1.23
N ARG A 179 -10.82 -5.81 -0.81
CA ARG A 179 -11.09 -5.54 0.61
C ARG A 179 -12.32 -6.27 1.10
N PHE A 180 -12.25 -6.76 2.32
CA PHE A 180 -13.34 -7.38 3.05
C PHE A 180 -14.55 -6.45 3.15
N THR A 181 -15.72 -6.97 2.83
CA THR A 181 -17.03 -6.42 3.19
C THR A 181 -17.95 -7.58 3.51
N GLU A 182 -19.00 -7.37 4.31
CA GLU A 182 -19.95 -8.44 4.65
C GLU A 182 -20.55 -9.10 3.41
N THR A 183 -20.92 -8.32 2.39
CA THR A 183 -21.45 -8.84 1.12
C THR A 183 -20.44 -9.73 0.39
N LYS A 184 -19.17 -9.29 0.29
CA LYS A 184 -18.11 -10.08 -0.37
C LYS A 184 -17.73 -11.31 0.43
N HIS A 185 -17.77 -11.21 1.77
CA HIS A 185 -17.53 -12.32 2.67
C HIS A 185 -18.59 -13.40 2.49
N ARG A 186 -19.88 -13.05 2.50
CA ARG A 186 -20.97 -13.99 2.21
C ARG A 186 -20.76 -14.75 0.90
N VAL A 187 -20.52 -14.02 -0.21
CA VAL A 187 -20.26 -14.65 -1.52
C VAL A 187 -18.99 -15.53 -1.47
N SER A 188 -17.94 -15.06 -0.80
CA SER A 188 -16.72 -15.83 -0.66
C SER A 188 -16.92 -17.13 0.13
N MET A 189 -17.79 -17.13 1.12
CA MET A 189 -18.10 -18.32 1.93
C MET A 189 -19.00 -19.30 1.19
N GLU A 190 -19.94 -18.82 0.35
CA GLU A 190 -20.67 -19.69 -0.59
C GLU A 190 -19.72 -20.43 -1.53
N VAL A 191 -18.71 -19.73 -2.08
CA VAL A 191 -17.67 -20.34 -2.92
C VAL A 191 -16.81 -21.32 -2.13
N ALA A 192 -16.47 -21.03 -0.87
CA ALA A 192 -15.72 -21.94 -0.02
C ALA A 192 -16.50 -23.25 0.22
N ALA A 193 -17.77 -23.15 0.62
CA ALA A 193 -18.65 -24.30 0.82
C ALA A 193 -18.81 -25.14 -0.46
N ALA A 194 -19.04 -24.51 -1.61
CA ALA A 194 -19.16 -25.20 -2.90
C ALA A 194 -17.88 -25.95 -3.33
N LYS A 195 -16.71 -25.52 -2.85
CA LYS A 195 -15.42 -26.17 -3.11
C LYS A 195 -14.99 -27.14 -2.02
N GLY A 196 -15.80 -27.35 -0.98
CA GLY A 196 -15.41 -28.15 0.18
C GLY A 196 -14.25 -27.54 0.98
N LEU A 197 -14.07 -26.23 0.91
CA LEU A 197 -13.06 -25.50 1.67
C LEU A 197 -13.65 -25.00 2.99
N PRO A 198 -12.85 -24.93 4.08
CA PRO A 198 -13.30 -24.41 5.37
C PRO A 198 -13.84 -22.98 5.27
N VAL A 199 -14.91 -22.71 6.02
CA VAL A 199 -15.51 -21.38 6.16
C VAL A 199 -14.62 -20.54 7.08
N LEU A 200 -14.27 -19.33 6.64
CA LEU A 200 -13.50 -18.35 7.40
C LEU A 200 -14.45 -17.28 7.97
N LYS A 201 -14.17 -16.74 9.15
CA LYS A 201 -15.01 -15.74 9.82
C LYS A 201 -14.55 -14.30 9.53
N TYR A 202 -13.26 -14.06 9.39
CA TYR A 202 -12.65 -12.73 9.33
C TYR A 202 -11.96 -12.38 8.02
N HIS A 203 -11.83 -13.35 7.11
CA HIS A 203 -11.13 -13.20 5.85
C HIS A 203 -11.98 -13.67 4.67
N LEU A 204 -11.74 -13.08 3.50
CA LEU A 204 -12.18 -13.69 2.25
C LEU A 204 -11.33 -14.93 1.94
N LEU A 205 -11.87 -15.84 1.14
CA LEU A 205 -11.14 -17.01 0.66
C LEU A 205 -9.97 -16.54 -0.22
N PRO A 206 -8.71 -16.94 0.08
CA PRO A 206 -7.58 -16.49 -0.71
C PRO A 206 -7.63 -17.04 -2.12
N ARG A 207 -7.26 -16.20 -3.09
CA ARG A 207 -7.03 -16.56 -4.48
C ARG A 207 -5.59 -16.97 -4.65
N THR A 208 -5.38 -18.23 -4.99
CA THR A 208 -4.07 -18.88 -4.89
C THR A 208 -3.13 -18.57 -6.06
N LYS A 209 -3.64 -18.39 -7.28
CA LYS A 209 -2.82 -18.23 -8.51
C LYS A 209 -1.75 -17.14 -8.42
N GLY A 210 -2.08 -15.97 -7.88
CA GLY A 210 -1.13 -14.87 -7.73
C GLY A 210 0.02 -15.22 -6.78
N PHE A 211 -0.31 -15.86 -5.66
CA PHE A 211 0.66 -16.33 -4.66
C PHE A 211 1.53 -17.46 -5.21
N THR A 212 0.93 -18.52 -5.74
CA THR A 212 1.67 -19.69 -6.23
C THR A 212 2.61 -19.31 -7.39
N THR A 213 2.17 -18.40 -8.26
CA THR A 213 3.01 -17.87 -9.35
C THR A 213 4.16 -17.01 -8.81
N ALA A 214 3.90 -16.15 -7.82
CA ALA A 214 4.95 -15.34 -7.17
C ALA A 214 6.01 -16.21 -6.50
N VAL A 215 5.60 -17.17 -5.67
CA VAL A 215 6.51 -18.13 -5.03
C VAL A 215 7.34 -18.89 -6.06
N LYS A 216 6.70 -19.39 -7.13
CA LYS A 216 7.40 -20.13 -8.19
C LYS A 216 8.39 -19.27 -8.96
N CYS A 217 7.99 -18.07 -9.38
CA CYS A 217 8.83 -17.21 -10.23
C CYS A 217 9.95 -16.51 -9.46
N LEU A 218 9.77 -16.26 -8.16
CA LEU A 218 10.75 -15.59 -7.31
C LEU A 218 11.61 -16.58 -6.50
N ARG A 219 11.43 -17.90 -6.69
CA ARG A 219 12.27 -18.90 -6.04
C ARG A 219 13.72 -18.79 -6.49
N GLY A 220 14.63 -18.80 -5.53
CA GLY A 220 16.05 -18.50 -5.73
C GLY A 220 16.39 -17.01 -5.61
N THR A 221 15.39 -16.12 -5.60
CA THR A 221 15.56 -14.68 -5.35
C THR A 221 15.06 -14.28 -3.97
N VAL A 222 13.82 -14.66 -3.60
CA VAL A 222 13.27 -14.37 -2.28
C VAL A 222 13.66 -15.46 -1.29
N ALA A 223 14.01 -15.06 -0.06
CA ALA A 223 14.44 -16.00 0.99
C ALA A 223 13.26 -16.53 1.82
N ALA A 224 12.17 -15.78 1.91
CA ALA A 224 11.04 -16.14 2.75
C ALA A 224 9.71 -15.52 2.29
N VAL A 225 8.63 -16.12 2.78
CA VAL A 225 7.30 -15.51 2.83
C VAL A 225 7.04 -15.05 4.26
N TYR A 226 6.65 -13.79 4.42
CA TYR A 226 6.15 -13.28 5.69
C TYR A 226 4.64 -13.19 5.63
N ASP A 227 4.01 -13.81 6.61
CA ASP A 227 2.59 -13.78 6.83
C ASP A 227 2.24 -12.69 7.85
N VAL A 228 1.46 -11.70 7.43
CA VAL A 228 1.08 -10.54 8.27
C VAL A 228 -0.42 -10.50 8.48
N THR A 229 -0.85 -10.52 9.74
CA THR A 229 -2.25 -10.32 10.14
C THR A 229 -2.35 -8.98 10.85
N LEU A 230 -3.01 -8.01 10.21
CA LEU A 230 -3.25 -6.66 10.67
C LEU A 230 -4.64 -6.54 11.30
N ASN A 231 -4.70 -5.87 12.44
CA ASN A 231 -5.94 -5.38 13.03
C ASN A 231 -5.68 -4.04 13.77
N PHE A 232 -6.75 -3.35 14.17
CA PHE A 232 -6.67 -2.06 14.86
C PHE A 232 -7.32 -2.14 16.23
N ARG A 233 -6.66 -1.60 17.25
CA ARG A 233 -7.17 -1.62 18.63
C ARG A 233 -8.52 -0.92 18.74
N GLY A 234 -9.38 -1.46 19.60
CA GLY A 234 -10.72 -0.95 19.83
C GLY A 234 -11.66 -1.12 18.63
N ASN A 235 -11.39 -2.08 17.73
CA ASN A 235 -12.18 -2.38 16.53
C ASN A 235 -12.41 -1.14 15.66
N LYS A 236 -11.44 -0.22 15.63
CA LYS A 236 -11.52 0.99 14.81
C LYS A 236 -11.45 0.61 13.34
N ASN A 237 -12.22 1.32 12.51
CA ASN A 237 -12.13 1.24 11.05
C ASN A 237 -11.41 2.49 10.51
N PRO A 238 -10.08 2.43 10.31
CA PRO A 238 -9.31 3.60 9.92
C PRO A 238 -9.48 3.94 8.44
N SER A 239 -9.42 5.24 8.14
CA SER A 239 -9.45 5.78 6.78
C SER A 239 -8.32 6.78 6.54
N LEU A 240 -7.93 6.95 5.28
CA LEU A 240 -6.90 7.93 4.90
C LEU A 240 -7.38 9.36 5.19
N LEU A 241 -8.68 9.61 5.01
CA LEU A 241 -9.29 10.87 5.42
C LEU A 241 -9.20 11.06 6.95
N GLY A 242 -9.45 10.01 7.74
CA GLY A 242 -9.28 10.06 9.19
C GLY A 242 -7.85 10.47 9.59
N ILE A 243 -6.83 9.88 8.95
CA ILE A 243 -5.43 10.26 9.12
C ILE A 243 -5.22 11.75 8.81
N LEU A 244 -5.75 12.23 7.69
CA LEU A 244 -5.59 13.63 7.27
C LEU A 244 -6.22 14.62 8.26
N TYR A 245 -7.35 14.25 8.89
CA TYR A 245 -7.96 15.00 9.99
C TYR A 245 -7.25 14.81 11.34
N GLY A 246 -6.10 14.13 11.36
CA GLY A 246 -5.28 13.93 12.55
C GLY A 246 -5.78 12.84 13.50
N LYS A 247 -6.70 11.96 13.06
CA LYS A 247 -7.14 10.84 13.90
C LYS A 247 -6.02 9.83 14.07
N LYS A 248 -5.61 9.60 15.31
CA LYS A 248 -4.64 8.58 15.69
C LYS A 248 -5.29 7.19 15.71
N TYR A 249 -4.62 6.23 15.08
CA TYR A 249 -4.94 4.82 15.15
C TYR A 249 -3.82 4.03 15.82
N GLU A 250 -4.10 2.78 16.16
CA GLU A 250 -3.17 1.84 16.77
C GLU A 250 -3.28 0.53 15.99
N ALA A 251 -2.35 0.35 15.04
CA ALA A 251 -2.25 -0.82 14.21
C ALA A 251 -1.40 -1.88 14.90
N ASP A 252 -1.94 -3.07 15.07
CA ASP A 252 -1.22 -4.23 15.57
C ASP A 252 -1.07 -5.24 14.43
N MET A 253 0.15 -5.74 14.22
CA MET A 253 0.49 -6.69 13.15
C MET A 253 1.16 -7.93 13.72
N CYS A 254 0.49 -9.08 13.65
CA CYS A 254 1.12 -10.36 13.90
C CYS A 254 1.92 -10.80 12.67
N VAL A 255 3.20 -11.10 12.83
CA VAL A 255 4.10 -11.48 11.74
C VAL A 255 4.68 -12.87 11.98
N ARG A 256 4.57 -13.75 10.98
CA ARG A 256 5.18 -15.09 10.98
C ARG A 256 6.05 -15.24 9.74
N ARG A 257 7.27 -15.75 9.90
CA ARG A 257 8.22 -15.96 8.79
C ARG A 257 8.27 -17.43 8.41
N PHE A 258 8.14 -17.70 7.11
CA PHE A 258 8.29 -19.03 6.52
C PHE A 258 9.44 -18.99 5.51
N PRO A 259 10.55 -19.72 5.73
CA PRO A 259 11.58 -19.93 4.71
C PRO A 259 10.94 -20.38 3.39
N LEU A 260 11.43 -19.88 2.26
CA LEU A 260 10.82 -20.21 0.96
C LEU A 260 10.97 -21.70 0.63
N GLU A 261 12.02 -22.34 1.15
CA GLU A 261 12.25 -23.78 1.00
C GLU A 261 11.11 -24.62 1.60
N ASP A 262 10.47 -24.13 2.66
CA ASP A 262 9.38 -24.83 3.37
C ASP A 262 8.02 -24.70 2.67
N ILE A 263 7.95 -23.87 1.62
CA ILE A 263 6.71 -23.67 0.85
C ILE A 263 6.71 -24.61 -0.35
N PRO A 264 5.64 -25.39 -0.57
CA PRO A 264 5.59 -26.33 -1.67
C PRO A 264 5.86 -25.72 -3.05
N LEU A 265 6.50 -26.49 -3.90
CA LEU A 265 6.80 -26.14 -5.29
C LEU A 265 5.62 -26.45 -6.22
N ASP A 266 4.90 -27.54 -5.95
CA ASP A 266 3.70 -27.89 -6.69
C ASP A 266 2.60 -26.85 -6.48
N GLU A 267 1.89 -26.52 -7.55
CA GLU A 267 0.90 -25.46 -7.52
C GLU A 267 -0.30 -25.80 -6.62
N LYS A 268 -0.75 -27.07 -6.61
CA LYS A 268 -1.89 -27.50 -5.80
C LYS A 268 -1.50 -27.57 -4.33
N GLU A 269 -0.32 -28.10 -4.02
CA GLU A 269 0.20 -28.14 -2.65
C GLU A 269 0.42 -26.73 -2.09
N ALA A 270 1.00 -25.81 -2.88
CA ALA A 270 1.17 -24.42 -2.47
C ALA A 270 -0.17 -23.68 -2.28
N ALA A 271 -1.18 -24.02 -3.08
CA ALA A 271 -2.54 -23.52 -2.91
C ALA A 271 -3.18 -24.04 -1.61
N GLN A 272 -3.02 -25.31 -1.29
CA GLN A 272 -3.47 -25.90 -0.03
C GLN A 272 -2.75 -25.29 1.18
N TRP A 273 -1.44 -25.07 1.08
CA TRP A 273 -0.64 -24.37 2.08
C TRP A 273 -1.20 -22.97 2.34
N LEU A 274 -1.55 -22.20 1.29
CA LEU A 274 -2.15 -20.87 1.45
C LEU A 274 -3.54 -20.94 2.10
N HIS A 275 -4.38 -21.91 1.74
CA HIS A 275 -5.68 -22.10 2.38
C HIS A 275 -5.54 -22.46 3.88
N LYS A 276 -4.53 -23.26 4.24
CA LYS A 276 -4.20 -23.55 5.64
C LYS A 276 -3.71 -22.30 6.37
N LEU A 277 -2.81 -21.53 5.76
CA LEU A 277 -2.31 -20.27 6.31
C LEU A 277 -3.45 -19.30 6.65
N TYR A 278 -4.46 -19.19 5.77
CA TYR A 278 -5.62 -18.34 6.00
C TYR A 278 -6.56 -18.83 7.12
N GLN A 279 -6.66 -20.14 7.36
CA GLN A 279 -7.36 -20.66 8.56
C GLN A 279 -6.64 -20.25 9.85
N GLU A 280 -5.31 -20.32 9.84
CA GLU A 280 -4.49 -19.89 10.99
C GLU A 280 -4.59 -18.37 11.20
N LYS A 281 -4.62 -17.56 10.12
CA LYS A 281 -4.90 -16.12 10.20
C LYS A 281 -6.27 -15.86 10.82
N ASP A 282 -7.27 -16.62 10.44
CA ASP A 282 -8.63 -16.47 10.94
C ASP A 282 -8.71 -16.72 12.46
N ALA A 283 -8.03 -17.78 12.92
CA ALA A 283 -7.88 -18.05 14.35
C ALA A 283 -7.11 -16.94 15.09
N LEU A 284 -6.09 -16.32 14.47
CA LEU A 284 -5.40 -15.17 15.05
C LEU A 284 -6.33 -13.95 15.19
N GLN A 285 -7.21 -13.69 14.22
CA GLN A 285 -8.21 -12.62 14.34
C GLN A 285 -9.26 -12.93 15.41
N GLU A 286 -9.66 -14.19 15.60
CA GLU A 286 -10.51 -14.59 16.71
C GLU A 286 -9.84 -14.28 18.06
N ILE A 287 -8.58 -14.67 18.23
CA ILE A 287 -7.80 -14.37 19.44
C ILE A 287 -7.71 -12.85 19.68
N TYR A 288 -7.43 -12.07 18.63
CA TYR A 288 -7.35 -10.61 18.74
C TYR A 288 -8.68 -9.99 19.16
N ASN A 289 -9.80 -10.45 18.59
CA ASN A 289 -11.13 -9.95 18.96
C ASN A 289 -11.50 -10.30 20.41
N GLN A 290 -11.05 -11.44 20.92
CA GLN A 290 -11.30 -11.87 22.30
C GLN A 290 -10.38 -11.18 23.32
N LYS A 291 -9.10 -10.98 22.98
CA LYS A 291 -8.07 -10.50 23.91
C LYS A 291 -7.67 -9.04 23.71
N GLY A 292 -8.04 -8.42 22.60
CA GLY A 292 -7.65 -7.06 22.21
C GLY A 292 -6.19 -6.92 21.74
N MET A 293 -5.45 -8.02 21.60
CA MET A 293 -4.06 -8.05 21.15
C MET A 293 -3.68 -9.42 20.57
N PHE A 294 -2.69 -9.46 19.68
CA PHE A 294 -2.15 -10.70 19.14
C PHE A 294 -1.21 -11.39 20.16
N PRO A 295 -1.03 -12.72 20.06
CA PRO A 295 -0.01 -13.42 20.84
C PRO A 295 1.40 -13.08 20.33
N GLY A 296 2.41 -13.21 21.21
CA GLY A 296 3.83 -13.02 20.88
C GLY A 296 4.47 -11.80 21.55
N GLU A 297 5.77 -11.66 21.36
CA GLU A 297 6.54 -10.51 21.86
C GLU A 297 6.21 -9.26 21.05
N GLN A 298 6.14 -8.12 21.74
CA GLN A 298 5.80 -6.83 21.13
C GLN A 298 7.04 -6.05 20.72
N PHE A 299 7.08 -5.64 19.46
CA PHE A 299 8.12 -4.78 18.93
C PHE A 299 7.51 -3.49 18.37
N LYS A 300 8.07 -2.35 18.74
CA LYS A 300 7.73 -1.05 18.14
C LYS A 300 8.98 -0.52 17.43
N PRO A 301 9.20 -0.86 16.15
CA PRO A 301 10.36 -0.36 15.42
C PRO A 301 10.32 1.17 15.38
N ALA A 302 11.47 1.82 15.59
CA ALA A 302 11.54 3.27 15.68
C ALA A 302 11.15 3.95 14.36
N ARG A 303 10.49 5.11 14.47
CA ARG A 303 10.22 5.98 13.31
C ARG A 303 11.53 6.53 12.78
N ARG A 304 11.70 6.56 11.46
CA ARG A 304 12.85 7.19 10.82
C ARG A 304 12.51 8.64 10.50
N PRO A 305 13.41 9.62 10.73
CA PRO A 305 13.11 11.03 10.52
C PRO A 305 12.97 11.41 9.03
N TRP A 306 13.42 10.53 8.13
CA TRP A 306 13.54 10.80 6.69
C TRP A 306 12.21 11.12 6.01
N THR A 307 11.10 10.50 6.44
CA THR A 307 9.78 10.78 5.85
C THR A 307 9.33 12.21 6.16
N LEU A 308 9.56 12.67 7.39
CA LEU A 308 9.29 14.04 7.80
C LEU A 308 10.22 15.03 7.09
N LEU A 309 11.53 14.77 7.06
CA LEU A 309 12.51 15.64 6.42
C LEU A 309 12.27 15.76 4.91
N ASN A 310 11.93 14.67 4.23
CA ASN A 310 11.58 14.67 2.81
C ASN A 310 10.32 15.52 2.56
N PHE A 311 9.26 15.34 3.37
CA PHE A 311 8.05 16.16 3.24
C PHE A 311 8.33 17.65 3.50
N LEU A 312 9.07 17.99 4.55
CA LEU A 312 9.44 19.38 4.86
C LEU A 312 10.28 20.02 3.75
N SER A 313 11.16 19.24 3.12
CA SER A 313 11.97 19.71 1.99
C SER A 313 11.08 20.07 0.79
N TRP A 314 10.17 19.16 0.41
CA TRP A 314 9.19 19.42 -0.65
C TRP A 314 8.26 20.59 -0.31
N ALA A 315 7.75 20.63 0.92
CA ALA A 315 6.88 21.71 1.37
C ALA A 315 7.59 23.07 1.30
N THR A 316 8.85 23.16 1.71
CA THR A 316 9.62 24.40 1.63
C THR A 316 9.81 24.86 0.19
N ILE A 317 10.23 23.96 -0.70
CA ILE A 317 10.49 24.27 -2.12
C ILE A 317 9.20 24.70 -2.84
N LEU A 318 8.08 24.03 -2.54
CA LEU A 318 6.84 24.21 -3.30
C LEU A 318 5.91 25.28 -2.71
N LEU A 319 5.85 25.42 -1.39
CA LEU A 319 4.93 26.36 -0.76
C LEU A 319 5.44 27.81 -0.77
N SER A 320 6.76 28.03 -0.71
CA SER A 320 7.32 29.39 -0.78
C SER A 320 6.90 30.15 -2.05
N PRO A 321 7.12 29.63 -3.28
CA PRO A 321 6.64 30.31 -4.49
C PRO A 321 5.11 30.34 -4.59
N LEU A 322 4.41 29.31 -4.07
CA LEU A 322 2.95 29.31 -4.04
C LEU A 322 2.42 30.48 -3.21
N PHE A 323 2.93 30.72 -2.01
CA PHE A 323 2.48 31.83 -1.18
C PHE A 323 2.71 33.19 -1.84
N SER A 324 3.89 33.40 -2.44
CA SER A 324 4.18 34.62 -3.21
C SER A 324 3.20 34.81 -4.38
N PHE A 325 2.89 33.73 -5.11
CA PHE A 325 1.92 33.75 -6.20
C PHE A 325 0.51 34.09 -5.70
N VAL A 326 0.04 33.44 -4.63
CA VAL A 326 -1.28 33.68 -4.05
C VAL A 326 -1.41 35.13 -3.58
N LEU A 327 -0.41 35.64 -2.85
CA LEU A 327 -0.38 37.04 -2.43
C LEU A 327 -0.42 37.99 -3.62
N GLY A 328 0.34 37.71 -4.69
CA GLY A 328 0.31 38.48 -5.93
C GLY A 328 -1.06 38.48 -6.60
N VAL A 329 -1.76 37.34 -6.65
CA VAL A 329 -3.11 37.23 -7.21
C VAL A 329 -4.09 38.11 -6.44
N PHE A 330 -4.10 38.03 -5.11
CA PHE A 330 -5.02 38.84 -4.30
C PHE A 330 -4.64 40.32 -4.27
N ALA A 331 -3.34 40.65 -4.22
CA ALA A 331 -2.85 42.03 -4.27
C ALA A 331 -3.13 42.71 -5.62
N SER A 332 -3.27 41.95 -6.71
CA SER A 332 -3.63 42.50 -8.01
C SER A 332 -5.01 43.18 -8.03
N GLY A 333 -5.90 42.83 -7.09
CA GLY A 333 -7.29 43.28 -7.07
C GLY A 333 -8.14 42.82 -8.26
N SER A 334 -7.58 42.04 -9.18
CA SER A 334 -8.27 41.59 -10.40
C SER A 334 -9.29 40.50 -10.07
N PRO A 335 -10.60 40.76 -10.22
CA PRO A 335 -11.62 39.76 -9.93
C PRO A 335 -11.47 38.52 -10.81
N LEU A 336 -11.04 38.69 -12.07
CA LEU A 336 -10.82 37.58 -12.99
C LEU A 336 -9.69 36.67 -12.50
N LEU A 337 -8.53 37.22 -12.12
CA LEU A 337 -7.41 36.41 -11.63
C LEU A 337 -7.76 35.68 -10.34
N ILE A 338 -8.47 36.34 -9.43
CA ILE A 338 -8.92 35.74 -8.17
C ILE A 338 -9.90 34.58 -8.46
N LEU A 339 -10.90 34.79 -9.33
CA LEU A 339 -11.86 33.75 -9.70
C LEU A 339 -11.18 32.57 -10.40
N THR A 340 -10.24 32.82 -11.32
CA THR A 340 -9.47 31.76 -11.99
C THR A 340 -8.64 30.96 -10.99
N PHE A 341 -7.97 31.64 -10.05
CA PHE A 341 -7.19 30.98 -9.00
C PHE A 341 -8.08 30.13 -8.08
N LEU A 342 -9.23 30.66 -7.63
CA LEU A 342 -10.18 29.91 -6.81
C LEU A 342 -10.75 28.69 -7.57
N GLY A 343 -11.05 28.84 -8.86
CA GLY A 343 -11.44 27.74 -9.74
C GLY A 343 -10.37 26.64 -9.83
N PHE A 344 -9.10 27.04 -9.96
CA PHE A 344 -7.97 26.10 -9.96
C PHE A 344 -7.82 25.36 -8.63
N VAL A 345 -7.92 26.06 -7.50
CA VAL A 345 -7.89 25.45 -6.15
C VAL A 345 -9.05 24.45 -6.00
N GLY A 346 -10.25 24.80 -6.46
CA GLY A 346 -11.41 23.90 -6.47
C GLY A 346 -11.16 22.62 -7.28
N ALA A 347 -10.63 22.76 -8.50
CA ALA A 347 -10.27 21.62 -9.36
C ALA A 347 -9.17 20.74 -8.75
N ALA A 348 -8.12 21.34 -8.18
CA ALA A 348 -7.03 20.63 -7.51
C ALA A 348 -7.54 19.85 -6.29
N SER A 349 -8.36 20.49 -5.45
CA SER A 349 -9.03 19.85 -4.31
C SER A 349 -9.85 18.63 -4.73
N PHE A 350 -10.62 18.78 -5.80
CA PHE A 350 -11.42 17.70 -6.36
C PHE A 350 -10.54 16.54 -6.87
N GLY A 351 -9.41 16.84 -7.52
CA GLY A 351 -8.41 15.85 -7.93
C GLY A 351 -7.81 15.08 -6.76
N VAL A 352 -7.41 15.76 -5.68
CA VAL A 352 -6.90 15.12 -4.46
C VAL A 352 -7.96 14.23 -3.81
N ARG A 353 -9.22 14.70 -3.74
CA ARG A 353 -10.33 13.91 -3.21
C ARG A 353 -10.58 12.65 -4.04
N ARG A 354 -10.41 12.72 -5.37
CA ARG A 354 -10.48 11.56 -6.28
C ARG A 354 -9.36 10.56 -6.00
N LEU A 355 -8.13 11.01 -5.75
CA LEU A 355 -7.01 10.13 -5.37
C LEU A 355 -7.27 9.41 -4.05
N ILE A 356 -7.74 10.12 -3.02
CA ILE A 356 -8.18 9.51 -1.75
C ILE A 356 -9.33 8.53 -2.01
N GLY A 357 -10.26 8.86 -2.92
CA GLY A 357 -11.36 7.98 -3.28
C GLY A 357 -10.93 6.59 -3.79
N VAL A 358 -9.73 6.46 -4.37
CA VAL A 358 -9.23 5.15 -4.83
C VAL A 358 -8.88 4.23 -3.65
N THR A 359 -8.63 4.77 -2.45
CA THR A 359 -8.33 3.96 -1.27
C THR A 359 -9.58 3.42 -0.60
N GLU A 360 -10.71 4.13 -0.68
CA GLU A 360 -11.97 3.82 0.02
C GLU A 360 -12.53 2.42 -0.32
N ILE A 361 -12.99 1.71 0.71
CA ILE A 361 -13.52 0.34 0.59
C ILE A 361 -14.75 0.30 -0.33
N GLU A 362 -15.65 1.27 -0.20
CA GLU A 362 -16.91 1.36 -0.96
C GLU A 362 -16.69 1.61 -2.46
N LYS A 363 -15.59 2.28 -2.82
CA LYS A 363 -15.16 2.46 -4.22
C LYS A 363 -14.29 1.31 -4.71
N GLY A 364 -14.09 0.29 -3.87
CA GLY A 364 -13.45 -0.96 -4.23
C GLY A 364 -14.18 -1.66 -5.37
N SER A 365 -13.47 -2.52 -6.10
CA SER A 365 -14.06 -3.22 -7.24
C SER A 365 -15.24 -4.12 -6.85
N SER A 366 -16.16 -4.35 -7.80
CA SER A 366 -17.15 -5.44 -7.78
C SER A 366 -16.53 -6.85 -7.84
N TYR A 367 -15.21 -6.97 -7.95
CA TYR A 367 -14.51 -8.26 -7.90
C TYR A 367 -14.75 -8.96 -6.58
N GLY A 368 -15.13 -10.24 -6.65
CA GLY A 368 -15.62 -11.01 -5.50
C GLY A 368 -17.12 -10.90 -5.27
N ASN A 369 -17.81 -9.93 -5.89
CA ASN A 369 -19.26 -9.78 -5.80
C ASN A 369 -19.95 -10.53 -6.95
N GLN A 370 -20.10 -11.86 -6.84
CA GLN A 370 -20.73 -12.68 -7.89
C GLN A 370 -22.22 -12.40 -8.07
N GLU A 371 -22.89 -11.66 -7.18
CA GLU A 371 -24.27 -11.22 -7.39
C GLU A 371 -24.45 -10.42 -8.69
N PHE A 372 -23.43 -9.71 -9.16
CA PHE A 372 -23.50 -9.00 -10.45
C PHE A 372 -23.58 -9.94 -11.66
N LYS A 373 -23.16 -11.21 -11.54
CA LYS A 373 -23.28 -12.18 -12.64
C LYS A 373 -24.62 -12.93 -12.68
N LYS A 374 -25.48 -12.78 -11.66
CA LYS A 374 -26.83 -13.36 -11.68
C LYS A 374 -27.90 -12.40 -12.23
N LYS A 375 -27.53 -11.16 -12.58
CA LYS A 375 -28.45 -10.14 -13.12
C LYS A 375 -28.20 -9.77 -14.59
N GLU A 376 -27.19 -10.36 -15.22
CA GLU A 376 -27.05 -10.44 -16.69
C GLU A 376 -27.45 -11.84 -17.12
#